data_AF-A0A5N6K7S2-F1
#
_entry.id   AF-A0A5N6K7S2-F1
#
_cell.length_a   1.000
_cell.length_b   1.000
_cell.length_c   1.000
_cell.angle_alpha   90.00
_cell.angle_beta   90.00
_cell.angle_gamma   90.00
#
_symmetry.space_group_name_H-M   'P 1'
#
loop_
_entity.id
_entity.type
_entity.pdbx_description
1 polymer ?
#
loop_
_entity_poly.entity_id
_entity_poly.type
_entity_poly.pdbx_seq_one_letter_code
_entity_poly.pdbx_strand_id
1 'polypeptide(L)'
;MVFGMFFAFWRFAEIITLIPILGMLAFFVNIYASNNALTPNYILVLFIVSVLACAWAIATIFTYHRTRNNALFVSFIDLCFVGAR
;
A
#
# COMPACT_ATOMS: atom_id res chain seq x y z
N MET A 1 20.76 13.64 8.23
CA MET A 1 19.64 13.37 9.16
C MET A 1 18.29 13.77 8.56
N VAL A 2 18.19 14.93 7.92
CA VAL A 2 16.97 15.45 7.25
C VAL A 2 16.35 14.47 6.24
N PHE A 3 17.14 13.88 5.33
CA PHE A 3 16.62 12.92 4.33
C PHE A 3 15.98 11.66 4.94
N GLY A 4 16.50 11.16 6.06
CA GLY A 4 15.87 10.01 6.75
C GLY A 4 14.54 10.38 7.39
N MET A 5 14.41 11.61 7.90
CA MET A 5 13.17 12.12 8.49
C MET A 5 12.07 12.29 7.43
N PHE A 6 12.41 12.84 6.25
CA PHE A 6 11.47 12.91 5.12
C PHE A 6 11.04 11.52 4.63
N PHE A 7 11.95 10.55 4.60
CA PHE A 7 11.61 9.18 4.22
C PHE A 7 10.64 8.52 5.22
N ALA A 8 10.88 8.66 6.52
CA ALA A 8 9.97 8.17 7.55
C ALA A 8 8.60 8.87 7.47
N PHE A 9 8.58 10.19 7.31
CA PHE A 9 7.36 10.98 7.15
C PHE A 9 6.52 10.48 5.96
N TRP A 10 7.14 10.26 4.81
CA TRP A 10 6.45 9.79 3.61
C TRP A 10 5.84 8.40 3.82
N ARG A 11 6.54 7.50 4.53
CA ARG A 11 5.99 6.18 4.88
C ARG A 11 4.79 6.24 5.82
N PHE A 12 4.84 7.09 6.84
CA PHE A 12 3.68 7.29 7.71
C PHE A 12 2.50 7.88 6.93
N ALA A 13 2.74 8.88 6.07
CA ALA A 13 1.71 9.46 5.23
C ALA A 13 1.07 8.41 4.31
N GLU A 14 1.89 7.56 3.68
CA GLU A 14 1.43 6.48 2.81
C GLU A 14 0.55 5.48 3.57
N ILE A 15 0.97 4.98 4.73
CA ILE A 15 0.16 4.06 5.55
C ILE A 15 -1.17 4.71 5.96
N ILE A 16 -1.14 5.97 6.41
CA ILE A 16 -2.35 6.70 6.81
C ILE A 16 -3.32 6.80 5.63
N THR A 17 -2.83 6.98 4.41
CA THR A 17 -3.69 7.02 3.20
C THR A 17 -4.15 5.62 2.74
N LEU A 18 -3.36 4.58 2.95
CA LEU A 18 -3.68 3.20 2.55
C LEU A 18 -4.74 2.55 3.44
N ILE A 19 -4.76 2.84 4.74
CA ILE A 19 -5.77 2.31 5.67
C ILE A 19 -7.23 2.59 5.20
N PRO A 20 -7.63 3.83 4.88
CA PRO A 20 -8.99 4.10 4.41
C PRO A 20 -9.26 3.49 3.02
N ILE A 21 -8.28 3.47 2.12
CA ILE A 21 -8.42 2.84 0.78
C ILE A 21 -8.71 1.34 0.94
N LEU A 22 -7.95 0.65 1.80
CA LEU A 22 -8.15 -0.75 2.14
C LEU A 22 -9.52 -1.00 2.75
N GLY A 23 -9.94 -0.16 3.70
CA GLY A 23 -11.24 -0.29 4.34
C GLY A 23 -12.39 -0.16 3.35
N MET A 24 -12.34 0.83 2.46
CA MET A 24 -13.35 1.03 1.43
C MET A 24 -13.39 -0.12 0.42
N LEU A 25 -12.22 -0.57 -0.07
CA LEU A 25 -12.14 -1.69 -1.02
C LEU A 25 -12.59 -3.01 -0.40
N ALA A 26 -12.22 -3.29 0.85
CA ALA A 26 -12.67 -4.46 1.59
C ALA A 26 -14.19 -4.47 1.75
N PHE A 27 -14.79 -3.31 2.04
CA PHE A 27 -16.24 -3.17 2.11
C PHE A 27 -16.92 -3.51 0.79
N PHE A 28 -16.41 -2.98 -0.34
CA PHE A 28 -16.94 -3.31 -1.65
C PHE A 28 -16.82 -4.81 -1.96
N VAL A 29 -15.65 -5.40 -1.74
CA VAL A 29 -15.44 -6.85 -1.95
C VAL A 29 -16.41 -7.68 -1.11
N ASN A 30 -16.62 -7.30 0.15
CA ASN A 30 -17.54 -8.00 1.04
C ASN A 30 -19.01 -7.90 0.59
N ILE A 31 -19.44 -6.76 0.04
CA ILE A 31 -20.81 -6.61 -0.51
C ILE A 31 -21.02 -7.58 -1.68
N TYR A 32 -20.11 -7.61 -2.65
CA TYR A 32 -20.23 -8.49 -3.81
C TYR A 32 -20.18 -9.97 -3.42
N ALA A 33 -19.29 -10.32 -2.49
CA ALA A 33 -19.21 -11.68 -1.94
C ALA A 33 -20.50 -12.08 -1.20
N SER A 34 -21.06 -11.18 -0.39
CA SER A 34 -22.31 -11.43 0.36
C SER A 34 -23.53 -11.57 -0.54
N ASN A 35 -23.52 -10.92 -1.71
CA ASN A 35 -24.58 -10.98 -2.71
C ASN A 35 -24.38 -12.10 -3.75
N ASN A 36 -23.40 -12.99 -3.56
CA ASN A 36 -23.04 -14.04 -4.51
C ASN A 36 -22.80 -13.53 -5.95
N ALA A 37 -22.33 -12.28 -6.06
CA ALA A 37 -22.06 -11.62 -7.32
C ALA A 37 -20.55 -11.58 -7.59
N LEU A 38 -20.17 -11.64 -8.87
CA LEU A 38 -18.79 -11.49 -9.29
C LEU A 38 -18.34 -10.05 -9.00
N THR A 39 -17.32 -9.91 -8.15
CA THR A 39 -16.61 -8.64 -7.94
C THR A 39 -16.01 -8.16 -9.26
N PRO A 40 -16.22 -6.89 -9.65
CA PRO A 40 -15.56 -6.33 -10.83
C PRO A 40 -14.03 -6.44 -10.71
N ASN A 41 -13.39 -6.88 -11.79
CA ASN A 41 -11.96 -7.25 -11.77
C ASN A 41 -11.06 -6.08 -11.32
N TYR A 42 -11.39 -4.85 -11.73
CA TYR A 42 -10.65 -3.64 -11.33
C TYR A 42 -10.69 -3.39 -9.81
N ILE A 43 -11.82 -3.65 -9.13
CA ILE A 43 -11.93 -3.50 -7.67
C ILE A 43 -11.06 -4.55 -6.98
N LEU A 44 -11.09 -5.79 -7.51
CA LEU A 44 -10.36 -6.91 -6.93
C LEU A 44 -8.84 -6.71 -7.07
N VAL A 45 -8.37 -6.27 -8.23
CA VAL A 45 -6.96 -5.94 -8.48
C VAL A 45 -6.52 -4.79 -7.57
N LEU A 46 -7.29 -3.70 -7.47
CA LEU A 46 -6.98 -2.58 -6.58
C LEU A 46 -6.93 -3.00 -5.11
N PHE A 47 -7.82 -3.90 -4.69
CA PHE A 47 -7.81 -4.45 -3.33
C PHE A 47 -6.54 -5.25 -3.06
N ILE A 48 -6.16 -6.16 -3.94
CA ILE A 48 -4.93 -6.95 -3.79
C ILE A 48 -3.70 -6.04 -3.77
N VAL A 49 -3.61 -5.10 -4.69
CA VAL A 49 -2.46 -4.19 -4.81
C VAL A 49 -2.35 -3.28 -3.59
N SER A 50 -3.45 -2.75 -3.08
CA SER A 50 -3.43 -1.94 -1.85
C SER A 50 -3.04 -2.76 -0.62
N VAL A 51 -3.43 -4.04 -0.54
CA VAL A 51 -3.01 -4.93 0.57
C VAL A 51 -1.50 -5.17 0.52
N LEU A 52 -0.96 -5.46 -0.66
CA LEU A 52 0.46 -5.68 -0.87
C LEU A 52 1.28 -4.40 -0.60
N ALA A 53 0.80 -3.25 -1.06
CA ALA A 53 1.43 -1.95 -0.81
C ALA A 53 1.46 -1.61 0.70
N CYS A 54 0.38 -1.89 1.43
CA CYS A 54 0.33 -1.68 2.88
C CYS A 54 1.30 -2.61 3.63
N ALA A 55 1.31 -3.90 3.27
CA ALA A 55 2.26 -4.87 3.83
C ALA A 55 3.72 -4.45 3.56
N TRP A 56 3.99 -3.94 2.35
CA TRP A 56 5.29 -3.41 1.98
C TRP A 56 5.67 -2.16 2.79
N ALA A 57 4.76 -1.19 2.92
CA ALA A 57 4.98 0.01 3.71
C ALA A 57 5.31 -0.32 5.18
N ILE A 58 4.60 -1.28 5.78
CA ILE A 58 4.88 -1.76 7.14
C ILE A 58 6.26 -2.46 7.21
N ALA A 59 6.55 -3.37 6.27
CA ALA A 59 7.82 -4.10 6.25
C ALA A 59 9.04 -3.18 6.12
N THR A 60 8.91 -2.09 5.35
CA THR A 60 9.99 -1.12 5.19
C THR A 60 10.22 -0.24 6.42
N ILE A 61 9.22 -0.04 7.30
CA ILE A 61 9.40 0.60 8.60
C ILE A 61 10.23 -0.28 9.54
N PHE A 62 9.95 -1.58 9.60
CA PHE A 62 10.76 -2.51 10.41
C PHE A 62 12.19 -2.66 9.87
N THR A 63 12.34 -2.61 8.54
CA THR A 63 13.65 -2.71 7.89
C THR A 63 14.42 -1.37 7.91
N TYR A 64 13.80 -0.27 8.36
CA TYR A 64 14.34 1.10 8.36
C TYR A 64 15.73 1.23 9.02
N HIS A 65 16.04 0.41 10.03
CA HIS A 65 17.38 0.38 10.65
C HIS A 65 18.49 -0.02 9.64
N ARG A 66 18.16 -0.81 8.61
CA ARG A 66 19.07 -1.23 7.52
C ARG A 66 18.85 -0.45 6.22
N THR A 67 17.65 0.09 5.99
CA THR A 67 17.23 0.73 4.73
C THR A 67 17.62 2.22 4.59
N ARG A 68 18.27 2.82 5.60
CA ARG A 68 18.76 4.22 5.52
C ARG A 68 19.65 4.49 4.29
N ASN A 69 20.25 3.44 3.72
CA ASN A 69 21.11 3.51 2.54
C ASN A 69 20.41 3.20 1.20
N ASN A 70 19.13 2.79 1.18
CA ASN A 70 18.48 2.27 -0.04
C ASN A 70 17.08 2.84 -0.30
N ALA A 71 16.87 4.13 -0.01
CA ALA A 71 15.59 4.81 -0.22
C ALA A 71 15.11 4.76 -1.69
N LEU A 72 16.03 4.77 -2.67
CA LEU A 72 15.69 4.69 -4.09
C LEU A 72 15.03 3.35 -4.47
N PHE A 73 15.51 2.24 -3.91
CA PHE A 73 14.91 0.93 -4.14
C PHE A 73 13.49 0.84 -3.59
N VAL A 74 13.26 1.48 -2.44
CA VAL A 74 11.93 1.54 -1.83
C VAL A 74 10.97 2.34 -2.70
N SER A 75 11.38 3.53 -3.15
CA SER A 75 10.57 4.35 -4.06
C SER A 75 10.32 3.68 -5.41
N PHE A 76 11.26 2.88 -5.90
CA PHE A 76 11.07 2.07 -7.12
C PHE A 76 9.95 1.04 -6.94
N ILE A 77 9.91 0.33 -5.81
CA ILE A 77 8.84 -0.63 -5.52
C ILE A 77 7.50 0.09 -5.32
N ASP A 78 7.49 1.24 -4.66
CA ASP A 78 6.27 2.03 -4.50
C ASP A 78 5.70 2.49 -5.86
N LEU A 79 6.57 2.86 -6.81
CA LEU A 79 6.16 3.17 -8.20
C LEU A 79 5.57 1.97 -8.94
N CYS A 80 6.01 0.74 -8.65
CA CYS A 80 5.41 -0.46 -9.23
C CYS A 80 3.97 -0.70 -8.76
N PHE A 81 3.57 -0.13 -7.62
CA PHE A 81 2.18 -0.16 -7.16
C PHE A 81 1.32 0.95 -7.80
N VAL A 82 1.92 1.96 -8.43
CA VAL A 82 1.21 3.01 -9.16
C VAL A 82 0.80 2.52 -10.54
N GLY A 83 -0.50 2.47 -10.80
CA GLY A 83 -1.05 2.17 -12.12
C GLY A 83 -1.52 0.73 -12.32
N ALA A 84 -1.77 -0.02 -11.24
CA ALA A 84 -2.56 -1.25 -11.32
C ALA A 84 -3.97 -0.97 -11.87
N ARG A 85 -4.39 -1.71 -12.89
CA ARG A 85 -5.67 -1.55 -13.60
C ARG A 85 -6.28 -2.91 -13.88
#